data_AF-A0A4Y9YSV0-F1
#
_entry.id   AF-A0A4Y9YSV0-F1
#
_cell.length_a   1.000
_cell.length_b   1.000
_cell.length_c   1.000
_cell.angle_alpha   90.00
_cell.angle_beta   90.00
_cell.angle_gamma   90.00
#
_symmetry.space_group_name_H-M   'P 1'
#
loop_
_entity.id
_entity.type
_entity.pdbx_description
1 polymer ?
#
loop_
_entity_poly.entity_id
_entity_poly.type
_entity_poly.pdbx_seq_one_letter_code
_entity_poly.pdbx_strand_id
1 'polypeptide(L)'
;EGDVEPAAAYAHALLATLGDVLSAKVVRADVDVPKYVDGLVPRLFNLFVYAAFAGAESESESESVGTHPRVLGVAGRIVNLVVQTLDAKRQETFVAALFDAYLKGEVGNLAIGHQKVPVERQFMPFDADVDAGFRQKNLATLFAQAVVALHKEVRGLFRLLSTLVYSDTDAGVDVQVKLPVEDPTAFLGTLLDWSVHRAENSLERDSAWHVISAVLNKRAQDLESFIAERLPAFWSSEIEDGSRPVEGRRLALSAWAWVSKGLLLRSHPQALPSAERLFQLFDDAEVSWDAGRAVGQVVVPDKVLTKSNHAVIKILYAQKYMNAMLPRIVEGAKLISEPRRQTAHLVALTSLITSIPKSTYAYELPTLIPLLLRGLELPDAEIRANVIETFLSAAQADVEANVKISKEGSLISGHSSTLVSTMLRNSSAKEMPNARVRIAALKYLAIIPQIVRYDVLHPHKPAVLKELTKALDDPKRAVRKEAVDARSNWYTFNG
;
A
#
# COMPACT_ATOMS: atom_id res chain seq x y z
N GLU A 1 9.93 -13.33 33.04
CA GLU A 1 10.08 -13.09 31.59
C GLU A 1 10.26 -11.61 31.37
N GLY A 2 11.28 -11.21 30.61
CA GLY A 2 11.52 -9.80 30.30
C GLY A 2 10.54 -9.32 29.24
N ASP A 3 10.10 -8.07 29.35
CA ASP A 3 9.31 -7.42 28.30
C ASP A 3 10.06 -7.50 26.96
N VAL A 4 9.44 -8.10 25.94
CA VAL A 4 10.00 -8.29 24.60
C VAL A 4 10.10 -6.96 23.87
N GLU A 5 9.21 -6.01 24.18
CA GLU A 5 9.08 -4.75 23.44
C GLU A 5 10.35 -3.87 23.54
N PRO A 6 11.00 -3.65 24.71
CA PRO A 6 12.28 -2.95 24.79
C PRO A 6 13.40 -3.62 23.99
N ALA A 7 13.47 -4.95 24.03
CA ALA A 7 14.50 -5.70 23.31
C ALA A 7 14.28 -5.65 21.79
N ALA A 8 13.02 -5.76 21.34
CA ALA A 8 12.62 -5.57 19.95
C ALA A 8 12.86 -4.14 19.48
N ALA A 9 12.60 -3.13 20.31
CA ALA A 9 12.87 -1.73 19.99
C ALA A 9 14.38 -1.47 19.84
N TYR A 10 15.21 -2.05 20.71
CA TYR A 10 16.67 -1.95 20.61
C TYR A 10 17.20 -2.63 19.35
N ALA A 11 16.77 -3.88 19.07
CA ALA A 11 17.14 -4.60 17.85
C ALA A 11 16.71 -3.85 16.58
N HIS A 12 15.48 -3.32 16.58
CA HIS A 12 14.98 -2.47 15.51
C HIS A 12 15.87 -1.23 15.32
N ALA A 13 16.26 -0.52 16.38
CA ALA A 13 17.09 0.68 16.27
C ALA A 13 18.48 0.38 15.66
N LEU A 14 19.10 -0.74 16.04
CA LEU A 14 20.38 -1.19 15.47
C LEU A 14 20.25 -1.49 13.97
N LEU A 15 19.25 -2.30 13.59
CA LEU A 15 19.02 -2.63 12.18
C LEU A 15 18.57 -1.41 11.38
N ALA A 16 17.82 -0.48 11.97
CA ALA A 16 17.37 0.73 11.29
C ALA A 16 18.55 1.63 10.97
N THR A 17 19.47 1.79 11.93
CA THR A 17 20.72 2.53 11.72
C THR A 17 21.55 1.91 10.59
N LEU A 18 21.69 0.57 10.58
CA LEU A 18 22.38 -0.13 9.49
C LEU A 18 21.66 0.06 8.15
N GLY A 19 20.34 -0.05 8.13
CA GLY A 19 19.50 0.13 6.95
C GLY A 19 19.57 1.55 6.38
N ASP A 20 19.65 2.57 7.24
CA ASP A 20 19.78 3.97 6.81
C ASP A 20 21.18 4.27 6.27
N VAL A 21 22.23 3.74 6.91
CA VAL A 21 23.59 3.78 6.35
C VAL A 21 23.60 3.12 4.97
N LEU A 22 23.07 1.91 4.86
CA LEU A 22 23.04 1.17 3.60
C LEU A 22 22.22 1.89 2.53
N SER A 23 21.09 2.49 2.90
CA SER A 23 20.27 3.30 2.00
C SER A 23 21.07 4.48 1.44
N ALA A 24 21.86 5.17 2.27
CA ALA A 24 22.73 6.24 1.81
C ALA A 24 23.84 5.73 0.86
N LYS A 25 24.38 4.54 1.11
CA LYS A 25 25.38 3.89 0.23
C LYS A 25 24.79 3.51 -1.13
N VAL A 26 23.57 2.97 -1.16
CA VAL A 26 22.84 2.66 -2.40
C VAL A 26 22.61 3.92 -3.21
N VAL A 27 22.16 5.02 -2.58
CA VAL A 27 21.96 6.31 -3.26
C VAL A 27 23.25 6.86 -3.87
N ARG A 28 24.39 6.67 -3.21
CA ARG A 28 25.72 7.05 -3.74
C ARG A 28 26.31 6.06 -4.74
N ALA A 29 25.65 4.92 -4.98
CA ALA A 29 26.14 3.82 -5.79
C ALA A 29 27.51 3.27 -5.31
N ASP A 30 27.70 3.15 -3.98
CA ASP A 30 28.93 2.61 -3.41
C ASP A 30 29.15 1.13 -3.86
N VAL A 31 30.33 0.84 -4.41
CA VAL A 31 30.66 -0.44 -5.06
C VAL A 31 30.74 -1.65 -4.12
N ASP A 32 30.70 -1.44 -2.81
CA ASP A 32 30.78 -2.50 -1.82
C ASP A 32 29.40 -3.03 -1.40
N VAL A 33 28.31 -2.30 -1.64
CA VAL A 33 26.94 -2.75 -1.30
C VAL A 33 26.59 -4.10 -1.93
N PRO A 34 26.84 -4.34 -3.23
CA PRO A 34 26.55 -5.64 -3.85
C PRO A 34 27.31 -6.81 -3.20
N LYS A 35 28.42 -6.56 -2.51
CA LYS A 35 29.23 -7.62 -1.87
C LYS A 35 28.56 -8.16 -0.61
N TYR A 36 27.62 -7.40 -0.02
CA TYR A 36 26.94 -7.81 1.19
C TYR A 36 25.97 -8.99 1.01
N VAL A 37 25.65 -9.37 -0.24
CA VAL A 37 24.87 -10.60 -0.51
C VAL A 37 25.62 -11.88 -0.10
N ASP A 38 26.96 -11.85 -0.07
CA ASP A 38 27.79 -13.01 0.28
C ASP A 38 28.18 -13.02 1.77
N GLY A 39 27.77 -12.01 2.54
CA GLY A 39 28.21 -11.81 3.92
C GLY A 39 27.10 -11.42 4.88
N LEU A 40 26.56 -10.21 4.72
CA LEU A 40 25.53 -9.68 5.62
C LEU A 40 24.19 -10.40 5.42
N VAL A 41 23.75 -10.55 4.17
CA VAL A 41 22.43 -11.13 3.85
C VAL A 41 22.29 -12.57 4.37
N PRO A 42 23.25 -13.50 4.14
CA PRO A 42 23.12 -14.87 4.63
C PRO A 42 23.12 -14.96 6.16
N ARG A 43 23.88 -14.07 6.83
CA ARG A 43 23.89 -13.96 8.29
C ARG A 43 22.58 -13.43 8.86
N LEU A 44 21.92 -12.50 8.16
CA LEU A 44 20.58 -12.05 8.53
C LEU A 44 19.58 -13.20 8.41
N PHE A 45 19.56 -13.91 7.27
CA PHE A 45 18.70 -15.09 7.13
C PHE A 45 18.98 -16.15 8.20
N ASN A 46 20.25 -16.45 8.50
CA ASN A 46 20.63 -17.37 9.58
C ASN A 46 20.05 -16.95 10.93
N LEU A 47 20.18 -15.66 11.29
CA LEU A 47 19.69 -15.13 12.55
C LEU A 47 18.17 -15.30 12.68
N PHE A 48 17.41 -14.93 11.65
CA PHE A 48 15.95 -14.94 11.70
C PHE A 48 15.36 -16.35 11.55
N VAL A 49 15.91 -17.18 10.68
CA VAL A 49 15.50 -18.59 10.54
C VAL A 49 15.77 -19.34 11.84
N TYR A 50 16.95 -19.14 12.44
CA TYR A 50 17.24 -19.72 13.75
C TYR A 50 16.26 -19.22 14.83
N ALA A 51 15.98 -17.91 14.88
CA ALA A 51 15.06 -17.34 15.86
C ALA A 51 13.63 -17.89 15.73
N ALA A 52 13.18 -18.20 14.51
CA ALA A 52 11.88 -18.82 14.27
C ALA A 52 11.78 -20.22 14.88
N PHE A 53 12.86 -21.00 14.86
CA PHE A 53 12.90 -22.32 15.49
C PHE A 53 13.18 -22.28 16.99
N ALA A 54 14.14 -21.47 17.45
CA ALA A 54 14.51 -21.38 18.85
C ALA A 54 13.36 -20.88 19.73
N GLY A 55 12.54 -19.94 19.22
CA GLY A 55 11.34 -19.51 19.93
C GLY A 55 10.32 -20.64 20.15
N ALA A 56 10.27 -21.63 19.25
CA ALA A 56 9.31 -22.74 19.34
C ALA A 56 9.60 -23.72 20.48
N GLU A 57 10.72 -23.56 21.20
CA GLU A 57 11.08 -24.40 22.36
C GLU A 57 10.53 -23.87 23.70
N SER A 58 10.10 -22.60 23.77
CA SER A 58 9.45 -22.06 24.96
C SER A 58 7.94 -22.32 24.91
N GLU A 59 7.39 -22.96 25.95
CA GLU A 59 5.93 -23.20 26.11
C GLU A 59 5.11 -21.89 26.16
N SER A 60 5.75 -20.74 26.41
CA SER A 60 5.12 -19.44 26.24
C SER A 60 5.01 -19.10 24.74
N GLU A 61 3.80 -18.80 24.27
CA GLU A 61 3.53 -18.16 22.96
C GLU A 61 4.08 -16.71 22.86
N SER A 62 5.06 -16.34 23.69
CA SER A 62 5.65 -15.01 23.67
C SER A 62 6.40 -14.78 22.35
N GLU A 63 6.18 -13.60 21.76
CA GLU A 63 6.89 -13.18 20.55
C GLU A 63 8.41 -13.20 20.80
N SER A 64 9.17 -13.83 19.92
CA SER A 64 10.63 -13.71 19.96
C SER A 64 11.04 -12.37 19.36
N VAL A 65 12.04 -11.72 19.93
CA VAL A 65 12.65 -10.49 19.39
C VAL A 65 13.01 -10.64 17.91
N GLY A 66 13.48 -11.83 17.51
CA GLY A 66 13.85 -12.11 16.12
C GLY A 66 12.64 -12.23 15.19
N THR A 67 11.49 -12.67 15.68
CA THR A 67 10.28 -12.85 14.86
C THR A 67 9.31 -11.68 14.99
N HIS A 68 9.70 -10.64 15.72
CA HIS A 68 8.87 -9.46 15.96
C HIS A 68 8.69 -8.65 14.66
N PRO A 69 7.46 -8.27 14.27
CA PRO A 69 7.15 -7.64 12.98
C PRO A 69 8.01 -6.42 12.63
N ARG A 70 8.27 -5.53 13.60
CA ARG A 70 9.10 -4.32 13.37
C ARG A 70 10.55 -4.67 13.02
N VAL A 71 11.12 -5.68 13.69
CA VAL A 71 12.51 -6.10 13.49
C VAL A 71 12.65 -6.74 12.10
N LEU A 72 11.72 -7.65 11.77
CA LEU A 72 11.66 -8.30 10.47
C LEU A 72 11.45 -7.31 9.32
N GLY A 73 10.59 -6.29 9.49
CA GLY A 73 10.37 -5.26 8.48
C GLY A 73 11.66 -4.49 8.12
N VAL A 74 12.47 -4.14 9.11
CA VAL A 74 13.75 -3.45 8.87
C VAL A 74 14.81 -4.40 8.31
N ALA A 75 14.86 -5.65 8.77
CA ALA A 75 15.73 -6.67 8.20
C ALA A 75 15.41 -6.91 6.71
N GLY A 76 14.13 -7.01 6.37
CA GLY A 76 13.65 -7.13 5.00
C GLY A 76 14.08 -5.93 4.16
N ARG A 77 13.96 -4.69 4.68
CA ARG A 77 14.48 -3.49 4.01
C ARG A 77 15.98 -3.60 3.72
N ILE A 78 16.80 -4.09 4.66
CA ILE A 78 18.24 -4.31 4.42
C ILE A 78 18.47 -5.32 3.29
N VAL A 79 17.75 -6.45 3.30
CA VAL A 79 17.84 -7.46 2.23
C VAL A 79 17.48 -6.84 0.88
N ASN A 80 16.36 -6.12 0.80
CA ASN A 80 15.93 -5.41 -0.41
C ASN A 80 17.02 -4.44 -0.92
N LEU A 81 17.58 -3.61 -0.02
CA LEU A 81 18.61 -2.63 -0.36
C LEU A 81 19.87 -3.26 -0.96
N VAL A 82 20.28 -4.45 -0.48
CA VAL A 82 21.40 -5.19 -1.08
C VAL A 82 20.99 -5.81 -2.41
N VAL A 83 19.88 -6.54 -2.45
CA VAL A 83 19.46 -7.32 -3.62
C VAL A 83 19.22 -6.43 -4.84
N GLN A 84 18.63 -5.24 -4.67
CA GLN A 84 18.37 -4.31 -5.79
C GLN A 84 19.63 -3.78 -6.47
N THR A 85 20.82 -3.93 -5.86
CA THR A 85 22.11 -3.48 -6.41
C THR A 85 22.88 -4.57 -7.14
N LEU A 86 22.40 -5.81 -7.09
CA LEU A 86 23.04 -6.96 -7.72
C LEU A 86 22.81 -6.95 -9.23
N ASP A 87 23.77 -7.47 -9.99
CA ASP A 87 23.54 -7.81 -11.39
C ASP A 87 22.59 -9.01 -11.53
N ALA A 88 22.08 -9.24 -12.74
CA ALA A 88 21.11 -10.31 -13.00
C ALA A 88 21.67 -11.69 -12.60
N LYS A 89 22.92 -12.00 -12.96
CA LYS A 89 23.53 -13.32 -12.69
C LYS A 89 23.62 -13.61 -11.18
N ARG A 90 24.03 -12.62 -10.39
CA ARG A 90 24.11 -12.74 -8.93
C ARG A 90 22.72 -12.81 -8.29
N GLN A 91 21.73 -12.10 -8.84
CA GLN A 91 20.33 -12.25 -8.42
C GLN A 91 19.83 -13.67 -8.70
N GLU A 92 20.16 -14.28 -9.84
CA GLU A 92 19.74 -15.65 -10.16
C GLU A 92 20.27 -16.68 -9.16
N THR A 93 21.56 -16.60 -8.81
CA THR A 93 22.15 -17.49 -7.81
C THR A 93 21.51 -17.31 -6.44
N PHE A 94 21.30 -16.07 -6.01
CA PHE A 94 20.66 -15.78 -4.73
C PHE A 94 19.19 -16.23 -4.67
N VAL A 95 18.44 -16.00 -5.76
CA VAL A 95 17.02 -16.37 -5.85
C VAL A 95 16.82 -17.88 -5.83
N ALA A 96 17.70 -18.65 -6.48
CA ALA A 96 17.65 -20.11 -6.41
C ALA A 96 17.73 -20.58 -4.93
N ALA A 97 18.74 -20.11 -4.19
CA ALA A 97 18.88 -20.43 -2.76
C ALA A 97 17.70 -19.93 -1.92
N LEU A 98 17.12 -18.76 -2.26
CA LEU A 98 15.95 -18.22 -1.58
C LEU A 98 14.72 -19.11 -1.76
N PHE A 99 14.44 -19.56 -2.98
CA PHE A 99 13.28 -20.40 -3.28
C PHE A 99 13.46 -21.82 -2.75
N ASP A 100 14.67 -22.40 -2.86
CA ASP A 100 14.99 -23.70 -2.27
C ASP A 100 14.76 -23.68 -0.75
N ALA A 101 15.16 -22.59 -0.08
CA ALA A 101 14.89 -22.44 1.34
C ALA A 101 13.40 -22.34 1.67
N TYR A 102 12.64 -21.45 1.02
CA TYR A 102 11.24 -21.17 1.40
C TYR A 102 10.21 -22.16 0.88
N LEU A 103 10.51 -22.89 -0.20
CA LEU A 103 9.59 -23.83 -0.84
C LEU A 103 9.99 -25.30 -0.69
N LYS A 104 11.27 -25.58 -0.44
CA LYS A 104 11.79 -26.96 -0.27
C LYS A 104 12.36 -27.20 1.12
N GLY A 105 12.44 -26.17 1.97
CA GLY A 105 13.05 -26.26 3.30
C GLY A 105 14.58 -26.31 3.29
N GLU A 106 15.23 -26.13 2.15
CA GLU A 106 16.69 -26.23 1.98
C GLU A 106 17.39 -24.92 2.38
N VAL A 107 17.42 -24.61 3.67
CA VAL A 107 17.95 -23.34 4.20
C VAL A 107 19.47 -23.17 4.09
N GLY A 108 20.22 -24.25 3.86
CA GLY A 108 21.69 -24.27 4.00
C GLY A 108 22.45 -23.28 3.12
N ASN A 109 21.98 -23.05 1.89
CA ASN A 109 22.61 -22.13 0.95
C ASN A 109 22.23 -20.66 1.19
N LEU A 110 21.11 -20.42 1.87
CA LEU A 110 20.61 -19.07 2.15
C LEU A 110 21.05 -18.57 3.54
N ALA A 111 20.98 -19.42 4.55
CA ALA A 111 21.04 -19.06 5.97
C ALA A 111 22.39 -19.43 6.61
N ILE A 112 23.48 -18.88 6.04
CA ILE A 112 24.86 -19.15 6.50
C ILE A 112 25.26 -18.19 7.63
N GLY A 113 25.53 -18.71 8.81
CA GLY A 113 25.95 -17.89 9.96
C GLY A 113 26.44 -18.71 11.16
N HIS A 114 26.52 -18.04 12.31
CA HIS A 114 27.05 -18.64 13.54
C HIS A 114 26.06 -19.63 14.18
N GLN A 115 24.76 -19.39 14.03
CA GLN A 115 23.75 -20.23 14.66
C GLN A 115 23.51 -21.48 13.83
N LYS A 116 23.44 -22.64 14.51
CA LYS A 116 23.11 -23.91 13.85
C LYS A 116 21.60 -24.01 13.72
N VAL A 117 21.11 -23.94 12.49
CA VAL A 117 19.68 -24.17 12.21
C VAL A 117 19.38 -25.66 12.42
N PRO A 118 18.38 -26.04 13.23
CA PRO A 118 18.04 -27.44 13.47
C PRO A 118 17.67 -28.16 12.16
N VAL A 119 18.39 -29.24 11.83
CA VAL A 119 18.17 -30.01 10.58
C VAL A 119 16.89 -30.88 10.66
N GLU A 120 16.48 -31.24 11.86
CA GLU A 120 15.29 -32.07 12.11
C GLU A 120 13.97 -31.30 11.90
N ARG A 121 14.02 -29.96 11.91
CA ARG A 121 12.83 -29.11 11.74
C ARG A 121 12.78 -28.56 10.33
N GLN A 122 11.62 -28.71 9.69
CA GLN A 122 11.40 -28.22 8.33
C GLN A 122 11.01 -26.74 8.34
N PHE A 123 11.69 -25.94 7.52
CA PHE A 123 11.35 -24.53 7.31
C PHE A 123 10.39 -24.43 6.12
N MET A 124 9.09 -24.28 6.40
CA MET A 124 8.04 -24.38 5.37
C MET A 124 6.96 -23.29 5.53
N PRO A 125 7.33 -22.00 5.48
CA PRO A 125 6.42 -20.89 5.84
C PRO A 125 5.19 -20.73 4.93
N PHE A 126 5.24 -21.24 3.69
CA PHE A 126 4.16 -21.13 2.71
C PHE A 126 3.38 -22.43 2.49
N ASP A 127 3.70 -23.49 3.24
CA ASP A 127 3.09 -24.80 3.04
C ASP A 127 1.59 -24.78 3.42
N ALA A 128 0.78 -25.39 2.57
CA ALA A 128 -0.67 -25.43 2.71
C ALA A 128 -1.16 -26.60 3.57
N ASP A 129 -0.34 -27.64 3.73
CA ASP A 129 -0.67 -28.86 4.44
C ASP A 129 -0.14 -28.82 5.88
N VAL A 130 1.05 -28.26 6.08
CA VAL A 130 1.72 -28.15 7.39
C VAL A 130 1.62 -26.72 7.92
N ASP A 131 1.10 -26.55 9.13
CA ASP A 131 1.14 -25.24 9.79
C ASP A 131 2.54 -24.98 10.38
N ALA A 132 3.31 -24.13 9.70
CA ALA A 132 4.66 -23.74 10.12
C ALA A 132 4.67 -22.82 11.36
N GLY A 133 3.50 -22.34 11.80
CA GLY A 133 3.34 -21.39 12.89
C GLY A 133 3.73 -19.95 12.52
N PHE A 134 3.12 -18.98 13.22
CA PHE A 134 3.28 -17.54 12.93
C PHE A 134 4.74 -17.07 12.88
N ARG A 135 5.62 -17.67 13.69
CA ARG A 135 7.05 -17.33 13.73
C ARG A 135 7.74 -17.57 12.40
N GLN A 136 7.45 -18.69 11.72
CA GLN A 136 7.98 -18.97 10.40
C GLN A 136 7.25 -18.16 9.33
N LYS A 137 5.92 -18.06 9.41
CA LYS A 137 5.11 -17.30 8.45
C LYS A 137 5.53 -15.83 8.41
N ASN A 138 5.85 -15.20 9.54
CA ASN A 138 6.38 -13.83 9.61
C ASN A 138 7.67 -13.62 8.78
N LEU A 139 8.49 -14.66 8.57
CA LEU A 139 9.68 -14.56 7.72
C LEU A 139 9.33 -14.39 6.23
N ALA A 140 8.07 -14.58 5.82
CA ALA A 140 7.60 -14.23 4.49
C ALA A 140 7.96 -12.78 4.11
N THR A 141 8.12 -11.88 5.08
CA THR A 141 8.56 -10.51 4.80
C THR A 141 9.98 -10.42 4.25
N LEU A 142 10.92 -11.24 4.71
CA LEU A 142 12.28 -11.28 4.18
C LEU A 142 12.29 -11.80 2.74
N PHE A 143 11.51 -12.86 2.50
CA PHE A 143 11.28 -13.40 1.15
C PHE A 143 10.67 -12.34 0.23
N ALA A 144 9.61 -11.67 0.66
CA ALA A 144 8.93 -10.66 -0.12
C ALA A 144 9.85 -9.51 -0.50
N GLN A 145 10.60 -8.97 0.47
CA GLN A 145 11.53 -7.87 0.22
C GLN A 145 12.65 -8.24 -0.75
N ALA A 146 13.13 -9.48 -0.69
CA ALA A 146 14.09 -10.02 -1.66
C ALA A 146 13.50 -10.14 -3.07
N VAL A 147 12.30 -10.74 -3.21
CA VAL A 147 11.64 -10.92 -4.52
C VAL A 147 11.23 -9.58 -5.15
N VAL A 148 10.74 -8.65 -4.33
CA VAL A 148 10.39 -7.29 -4.75
C VAL A 148 11.60 -6.54 -5.32
N ALA A 149 12.83 -6.82 -4.87
CA ALA A 149 14.05 -6.16 -5.35
C ALA A 149 14.57 -6.67 -6.70
N LEU A 150 14.07 -7.79 -7.22
CA LEU A 150 14.65 -8.46 -8.40
C LEU A 150 14.49 -7.67 -9.70
N HIS A 151 15.46 -7.76 -10.61
CA HIS A 151 15.30 -7.15 -11.94
C HIS A 151 14.25 -7.91 -12.74
N LYS A 152 13.55 -7.20 -13.63
CA LYS A 152 12.67 -7.82 -14.65
C LYS A 152 13.40 -8.85 -15.55
N GLU A 153 14.73 -8.69 -15.68
CA GLU A 153 15.62 -9.48 -16.50
C GLU A 153 16.13 -10.75 -15.80
N VAL A 154 15.95 -10.87 -14.48
CA VAL A 154 16.28 -12.10 -13.75
C VAL A 154 15.41 -13.21 -14.32
N ARG A 155 16.02 -13.98 -15.23
CA ARG A 155 15.40 -15.15 -15.82
C ARG A 155 15.56 -16.35 -14.93
N GLY A 156 16.42 -16.32 -13.91
CA GLY A 156 16.53 -17.35 -12.88
C GLY A 156 15.45 -17.31 -11.80
N LEU A 157 14.57 -16.29 -11.77
CA LEU A 157 13.24 -16.53 -11.21
C LEU A 157 12.57 -17.58 -12.08
N PHE A 158 12.86 -17.66 -13.38
CA PHE A 158 12.29 -18.50 -14.43
C PHE A 158 13.30 -19.55 -15.08
N ARG A 159 14.14 -20.40 -14.39
CA ARG A 159 14.97 -21.47 -15.09
C ARG A 159 15.32 -22.81 -14.34
N LEU A 160 14.81 -23.99 -14.79
CA LEU A 160 15.49 -25.32 -15.05
C LEU A 160 14.47 -26.44 -15.44
N LEU A 161 14.45 -26.97 -16.68
CA LEU A 161 14.95 -28.32 -17.03
C LEU A 161 15.05 -28.46 -18.57
N SER A 162 16.27 -28.63 -19.09
CA SER A 162 16.52 -29.54 -20.23
C SER A 162 17.99 -29.96 -20.18
N THR A 163 18.31 -30.81 -19.21
CA THR A 163 19.41 -31.75 -19.40
C THR A 163 18.78 -33.12 -19.24
N LEU A 164 18.89 -33.92 -20.31
CA LEU A 164 18.44 -35.30 -20.45
C LEU A 164 17.00 -35.52 -20.96
N VAL A 165 16.71 -35.10 -22.18
CA VAL A 165 16.09 -36.03 -23.16
C VAL A 165 16.78 -35.82 -24.51
N TYR A 166 17.28 -36.93 -25.06
CA TYR A 166 17.93 -37.09 -26.36
C TYR A 166 17.20 -36.36 -27.51
N SER A 167 17.98 -35.74 -28.40
CA SER A 167 18.11 -36.24 -29.77
C SER A 167 19.16 -35.48 -30.56
N ASP A 168 20.11 -36.22 -31.14
CA ASP A 168 20.77 -35.84 -32.38
C ASP A 168 19.72 -35.34 -33.37
N THR A 169 19.81 -34.09 -33.80
CA THR A 169 19.98 -33.69 -35.22
C THR A 169 19.82 -32.17 -35.35
N ASP A 170 20.62 -31.63 -36.27
CA ASP A 170 20.61 -30.28 -36.81
C ASP A 170 19.23 -29.59 -36.84
N ALA A 171 19.11 -28.46 -36.14
CA ALA A 171 18.62 -27.18 -36.67
C ALA A 171 18.48 -26.21 -35.49
N GLY A 172 18.89 -24.95 -35.70
CA GLY A 172 18.79 -23.90 -34.68
C GLY A 172 17.38 -23.76 -34.13
N VAL A 173 17.24 -23.99 -32.82
CA VAL A 173 16.00 -23.79 -32.08
C VAL A 173 16.23 -22.76 -30.98
N ASP A 174 15.39 -21.74 -31.03
CA ASP A 174 15.26 -20.61 -30.13
C ASP A 174 14.95 -21.09 -28.70
N VAL A 175 15.89 -20.88 -27.78
CA VAL A 175 15.88 -21.47 -26.42
C VAL A 175 15.08 -20.59 -25.45
N GLN A 176 13.77 -20.84 -25.34
CA GLN A 176 12.88 -20.24 -24.33
C GLN A 176 12.89 -21.08 -23.03
N VAL A 177 13.11 -20.48 -21.84
CA VAL A 177 13.27 -21.23 -20.56
C VAL A 177 12.60 -20.56 -19.32
N LYS A 178 12.06 -21.39 -18.37
CA LYS A 178 11.08 -21.14 -17.24
C LYS A 178 11.49 -21.69 -15.80
N LEU A 179 10.88 -21.19 -14.68
CA LEU A 179 11.22 -21.11 -13.17
C LEU A 179 11.95 -22.25 -12.41
N PRO A 180 12.57 -21.97 -11.22
CA PRO A 180 12.86 -22.93 -10.16
C PRO A 180 11.64 -23.21 -9.26
N VAL A 181 10.44 -22.90 -9.73
CA VAL A 181 9.17 -23.51 -9.30
C VAL A 181 8.61 -24.21 -10.53
N GLU A 182 8.14 -25.45 -10.41
CA GLU A 182 7.72 -26.23 -11.59
C GLU A 182 6.60 -25.54 -12.38
N ASP A 183 5.73 -24.79 -11.70
CA ASP A 183 4.70 -23.95 -12.32
C ASP A 183 4.56 -22.55 -11.64
N PRO A 184 4.85 -21.46 -12.37
CA PRO A 184 4.63 -20.08 -11.90
C PRO A 184 3.19 -19.76 -11.51
N THR A 185 2.26 -20.33 -12.27
CA THR A 185 0.83 -20.11 -12.08
C THR A 185 0.38 -20.77 -10.79
N ALA A 186 0.80 -22.02 -10.57
CA ALA A 186 0.60 -22.71 -9.31
C ALA A 186 1.22 -21.94 -8.13
N PHE A 187 2.48 -21.49 -8.23
CA PHE A 187 3.12 -20.74 -7.14
C PHE A 187 2.34 -19.49 -6.72
N LEU A 188 1.99 -18.62 -7.67
CA LEU A 188 1.22 -17.42 -7.34
C LEU A 188 -0.20 -17.76 -6.90
N GLY A 189 -0.79 -18.85 -7.41
CA GLY A 189 -2.06 -19.39 -6.95
C GLY A 189 -2.02 -19.78 -5.47
N THR A 190 -1.06 -20.62 -5.10
CA THR A 190 -0.82 -21.04 -3.71
C THR A 190 -0.57 -19.85 -2.81
N LEU A 191 0.26 -18.88 -3.25
CA LEU A 191 0.56 -17.69 -2.44
C LEU A 191 -0.67 -16.79 -2.25
N LEU A 192 -1.54 -16.71 -3.27
CA LEU A 192 -2.80 -15.98 -3.20
C LEU A 192 -3.75 -16.64 -2.20
N ASP A 193 -3.93 -17.96 -2.27
CA ASP A 193 -4.75 -18.72 -1.33
C ASP A 193 -4.20 -18.66 0.10
N TRP A 194 -2.89 -18.84 0.25
CA TRP A 194 -2.19 -18.74 1.53
C TRP A 194 -2.41 -17.38 2.18
N SER A 195 -2.37 -16.29 1.40
CA SER A 195 -2.58 -14.93 1.92
C SER A 195 -3.97 -14.67 2.48
N VAL A 196 -4.99 -15.39 1.98
CA VAL A 196 -6.39 -15.21 2.42
C VAL A 196 -6.72 -16.19 3.55
N HIS A 197 -6.25 -17.44 3.45
CA HIS A 197 -6.72 -18.54 4.30
C HIS A 197 -5.75 -18.97 5.39
N ARG A 198 -4.45 -18.66 5.28
CA ARG A 198 -3.40 -19.20 6.16
C ARG A 198 -2.59 -18.13 6.88
N ALA A 199 -2.53 -16.93 6.32
CA ALA A 199 -1.85 -15.78 6.91
C ALA A 199 -2.64 -15.21 8.11
N GLU A 200 -1.98 -15.11 9.25
CA GLU A 200 -2.57 -14.79 10.55
C GLU A 200 -2.57 -13.28 10.84
N ASN A 201 -1.63 -12.54 10.24
CA ASN A 201 -1.46 -11.11 10.48
C ASN A 201 -1.23 -10.31 9.18
N SER A 202 -1.29 -8.97 9.29
CA SER A 202 -1.14 -8.09 8.13
C SER A 202 0.24 -8.16 7.49
N LEU A 203 1.31 -8.37 8.27
CA LEU A 203 2.67 -8.46 7.74
C LEU A 203 2.80 -9.63 6.76
N GLU A 204 2.27 -10.80 7.12
CA GLU A 204 2.25 -12.00 6.28
C GLU A 204 1.46 -11.78 4.99
N ARG A 205 0.25 -11.22 5.10
CA ARG A 205 -0.63 -10.93 3.96
C ARG A 205 -0.01 -9.93 3.00
N ASP A 206 0.49 -8.81 3.52
CA ASP A 206 1.16 -7.79 2.73
C ASP A 206 2.39 -8.37 2.02
N SER A 207 3.15 -9.24 2.70
CA SER A 207 4.33 -9.89 2.11
C SER A 207 3.94 -10.75 0.89
N ALA A 208 2.89 -11.57 1.00
CA ALA A 208 2.37 -12.35 -0.13
C ALA A 208 1.88 -11.46 -1.27
N TRP A 209 1.08 -10.44 -0.96
CA TRP A 209 0.52 -9.53 -1.98
C TRP A 209 1.59 -8.71 -2.69
N HIS A 210 2.63 -8.26 -1.97
CA HIS A 210 3.77 -7.57 -2.54
C HIS A 210 4.55 -8.46 -3.52
N VAL A 211 4.75 -9.74 -3.18
CA VAL A 211 5.36 -10.72 -4.09
C VAL A 211 4.52 -10.88 -5.35
N ILE A 212 3.23 -11.19 -5.20
CA ILE A 212 2.32 -11.40 -6.34
C ILE A 212 2.31 -10.18 -7.25
N SER A 213 2.17 -8.99 -6.66
CA SER A 213 2.13 -7.73 -7.39
C SER A 213 3.44 -7.43 -8.13
N ALA A 214 4.60 -7.61 -7.48
CA ALA A 214 5.91 -7.38 -8.08
C ALA A 214 6.23 -8.39 -9.20
N VAL A 215 5.90 -9.66 -8.99
CA VAL A 215 6.10 -10.71 -9.99
C VAL A 215 5.20 -10.48 -11.20
N LEU A 216 3.90 -10.22 -11.01
CA LEU A 216 2.99 -9.83 -12.09
C LEU A 216 3.47 -8.59 -12.84
N ASN A 217 3.93 -7.57 -12.10
CA ASN A 217 4.39 -6.32 -12.71
C ASN A 217 5.58 -6.56 -13.67
N LYS A 218 6.55 -7.38 -13.25
CA LYS A 218 7.78 -7.63 -13.99
C LYS A 218 7.64 -8.73 -15.05
N ARG A 219 6.75 -9.70 -14.86
CA ARG A 219 6.73 -10.98 -15.56
C ARG A 219 5.35 -11.45 -16.03
N ALA A 220 4.38 -10.54 -16.19
CA ALA A 220 3.02 -10.94 -16.59
C ALA A 220 2.93 -11.75 -17.90
N GLN A 221 3.90 -11.61 -18.83
CA GLN A 221 3.96 -12.44 -20.03
C GLN A 221 4.18 -13.94 -19.75
N ASP A 222 4.75 -14.29 -18.60
CA ASP A 222 4.97 -15.67 -18.19
C ASP A 222 3.80 -16.22 -17.35
N LEU A 223 2.75 -15.41 -17.16
CA LEU A 223 1.66 -15.63 -16.20
C LEU A 223 0.28 -15.48 -16.85
N GLU A 224 0.18 -15.73 -18.16
CA GLU A 224 -1.08 -15.58 -18.89
C GLU A 224 -2.19 -16.48 -18.32
N SER A 225 -1.90 -17.74 -18.02
CA SER A 225 -2.87 -18.66 -17.38
C SER A 225 -3.30 -18.17 -16.00
N PHE A 226 -2.36 -17.66 -15.18
CA PHE A 226 -2.71 -17.07 -13.90
C PHE A 226 -3.68 -15.88 -14.06
N ILE A 227 -3.41 -15.01 -15.03
CA ILE A 227 -4.22 -13.81 -15.26
C ILE A 227 -5.58 -14.15 -15.89
N ALA A 228 -5.61 -15.07 -16.85
CA ALA A 228 -6.81 -15.39 -17.65
C ALA A 228 -7.73 -16.39 -16.95
N GLU A 229 -7.21 -17.27 -16.10
CA GLU A 229 -7.98 -18.37 -15.50
C GLU A 229 -8.03 -18.24 -13.97
N ARG A 230 -6.88 -18.14 -13.31
CA ARG A 230 -6.82 -18.15 -11.84
C ARG A 230 -7.43 -16.90 -11.21
N LEU A 231 -7.15 -15.71 -11.74
CA LEU A 231 -7.70 -14.45 -11.20
C LEU A 231 -9.23 -14.37 -11.36
N PRO A 232 -9.85 -14.70 -12.51
CA PRO A 232 -11.31 -14.75 -12.58
C PRO A 232 -11.93 -15.76 -11.62
N ALA A 233 -11.34 -16.95 -11.46
CA ALA A 233 -11.83 -17.94 -10.51
C ALA A 233 -11.76 -17.42 -9.07
N PHE A 234 -10.64 -16.80 -8.68
CA PHE A 234 -10.48 -16.19 -7.36
C PHE A 234 -11.51 -15.09 -7.09
N TRP A 235 -11.78 -14.23 -8.08
CA TRP A 235 -12.81 -13.20 -7.96
C TRP A 235 -14.17 -13.81 -7.63
N SER A 236 -14.61 -14.80 -8.42
CA SER A 236 -15.92 -15.41 -8.23
C SER A 236 -16.02 -16.22 -6.92
N SER A 237 -14.95 -16.91 -6.50
CA SER A 237 -15.01 -17.81 -5.33
C SER A 237 -14.72 -17.14 -3.98
N GLU A 238 -13.94 -16.05 -3.96
CA GLU A 238 -13.47 -15.41 -2.72
C GLU A 238 -14.01 -13.98 -2.51
N ILE A 239 -14.47 -13.30 -3.57
CA ILE A 239 -14.90 -11.90 -3.50
C ILE A 239 -16.39 -11.75 -3.80
N GLU A 240 -16.85 -12.28 -4.94
CA GLU A 240 -18.23 -12.13 -5.41
C GLU A 240 -19.21 -12.99 -4.59
N ASP A 241 -18.77 -14.17 -4.15
CA ASP A 241 -19.59 -15.08 -3.35
C ASP A 241 -19.96 -14.48 -1.99
N GLY A 242 -21.18 -13.97 -1.89
CA GLY A 242 -21.75 -13.40 -0.68
C GLY A 242 -21.98 -14.41 0.46
N SER A 243 -21.82 -15.71 0.23
CA SER A 243 -21.86 -16.72 1.29
C SER A 243 -20.56 -16.80 2.09
N ARG A 244 -19.46 -16.24 1.56
CA ARG A 244 -18.17 -16.19 2.25
C ARG A 244 -18.19 -15.22 3.43
N PRO A 245 -17.41 -15.48 4.49
CA PRO A 245 -17.24 -14.55 5.60
C PRO A 245 -16.78 -13.17 5.11
N VAL A 246 -17.41 -12.11 5.62
CA VAL A 246 -17.14 -10.72 5.23
C VAL A 246 -15.65 -10.39 5.36
N GLU A 247 -15.00 -10.82 6.44
CA GLU A 247 -13.58 -10.56 6.65
C GLU A 247 -12.70 -11.23 5.58
N GLY A 248 -12.99 -12.49 5.21
CA GLY A 248 -12.29 -13.17 4.12
C GLY A 248 -12.43 -12.43 2.79
N ARG A 249 -13.65 -11.94 2.49
CA ARG A 249 -13.92 -11.13 1.28
C ARG A 249 -13.14 -9.81 1.28
N ARG A 250 -12.97 -9.15 2.44
CA ARG A 250 -12.15 -7.93 2.59
C ARG A 250 -10.68 -8.18 2.33
N LEU A 251 -10.14 -9.30 2.82
CA LEU A 251 -8.76 -9.70 2.54
C LEU A 251 -8.57 -10.02 1.06
N ALA A 252 -9.51 -10.75 0.46
CA ALA A 252 -9.48 -11.05 -0.97
C ALA A 252 -9.56 -9.78 -1.84
N LEU A 253 -10.34 -8.78 -1.43
CA LEU A 253 -10.38 -7.46 -2.07
C LEU A 253 -9.04 -6.71 -1.99
N SER A 254 -8.37 -6.79 -0.85
CA SER A 254 -7.04 -6.18 -0.66
C SER A 254 -6.00 -6.86 -1.56
N ALA A 255 -6.04 -8.20 -1.65
CA ALA A 255 -5.23 -8.97 -2.59
C ALA A 255 -5.50 -8.56 -4.05
N TRP A 256 -6.77 -8.42 -4.41
CA TRP A 256 -7.21 -8.00 -5.75
C TRP A 256 -6.70 -6.61 -6.12
N ALA A 257 -6.69 -5.67 -5.18
CA ALA A 257 -6.16 -4.32 -5.38
C ALA A 257 -4.65 -4.36 -5.69
N TRP A 258 -3.88 -5.17 -4.96
CA TRP A 258 -2.44 -5.36 -5.22
C TRP A 258 -2.15 -6.03 -6.57
N VAL A 259 -2.91 -7.06 -6.92
CA VAL A 259 -2.84 -7.72 -8.24
C VAL A 259 -3.12 -6.71 -9.36
N SER A 260 -4.23 -5.97 -9.25
CA SER A 260 -4.66 -4.97 -10.22
C SER A 260 -3.63 -3.84 -10.36
N LYS A 261 -3.00 -3.42 -9.24
CA LYS A 261 -1.91 -2.45 -9.24
C LYS A 261 -0.71 -2.93 -10.07
N GLY A 262 -0.26 -4.17 -9.85
CA GLY A 262 0.88 -4.75 -10.57
C GLY A 262 0.65 -4.73 -12.09
N LEU A 263 -0.57 -5.08 -12.52
CA LEU A 263 -1.03 -5.02 -13.91
C LEU A 263 -1.15 -3.59 -14.44
N LEU A 264 -1.64 -2.65 -13.62
CA LEU A 264 -1.86 -1.26 -13.99
C LEU A 264 -0.55 -0.53 -14.29
N LEU A 265 0.44 -0.62 -13.39
CA LEU A 265 1.70 0.11 -13.52
C LEU A 265 2.46 -0.27 -14.80
N ARG A 266 2.33 -1.53 -15.26
CA ARG A 266 2.91 -1.99 -16.53
C ARG A 266 2.03 -1.75 -17.76
N SER A 267 0.82 -1.22 -17.58
CA SER A 267 -0.22 -1.04 -18.61
C SER A 267 -0.64 -2.35 -19.30
N HIS A 268 -0.88 -3.40 -18.51
CA HIS A 268 -1.40 -4.66 -19.03
C HIS A 268 -2.88 -4.51 -19.48
N PRO A 269 -3.34 -5.18 -20.56
CA PRO A 269 -4.73 -5.07 -21.03
C PRO A 269 -5.78 -5.46 -19.99
N GLN A 270 -5.48 -6.39 -19.08
CA GLN A 270 -6.41 -6.80 -18.00
C GLN A 270 -6.46 -5.82 -16.82
N ALA A 271 -5.60 -4.79 -16.76
CA ALA A 271 -5.56 -3.89 -15.62
C ALA A 271 -6.87 -3.11 -15.39
N LEU A 272 -7.42 -2.51 -16.46
CA LEU A 272 -8.68 -1.77 -16.38
C LEU A 272 -9.88 -2.70 -16.15
N PRO A 273 -10.06 -3.80 -16.91
CA PRO A 273 -11.12 -4.78 -16.63
C PRO A 273 -11.11 -5.28 -15.18
N SER A 274 -9.94 -5.62 -14.63
CA SER A 274 -9.83 -6.07 -13.23
C SER A 274 -10.24 -4.99 -12.23
N ALA A 275 -9.87 -3.73 -12.46
CA ALA A 275 -10.26 -2.63 -11.59
C ALA A 275 -11.76 -2.28 -11.72
N GLU A 276 -12.33 -2.33 -12.92
CA GLU A 276 -13.75 -2.05 -13.16
C GLU A 276 -14.67 -3.08 -12.52
N ARG A 277 -14.20 -4.31 -12.28
CA ARG A 277 -14.97 -5.32 -11.53
C ARG A 277 -15.31 -4.86 -10.11
N LEU A 278 -14.52 -3.98 -9.49
CA LEU A 278 -14.83 -3.42 -8.17
C LEU A 278 -16.22 -2.76 -8.14
N PHE A 279 -16.67 -2.16 -9.24
CA PHE A 279 -18.00 -1.55 -9.31
C PHE A 279 -19.16 -2.55 -9.18
N GLN A 280 -18.93 -3.85 -9.43
CA GLN A 280 -19.95 -4.90 -9.28
C GLN A 280 -20.38 -5.06 -7.81
N LEU A 281 -19.50 -4.69 -6.87
CA LEU A 281 -19.75 -4.83 -5.43
C LEU A 281 -20.36 -3.57 -4.81
N PHE A 282 -20.66 -2.53 -5.58
CA PHE A 282 -21.12 -1.26 -4.99
C PHE A 282 -22.56 -1.33 -4.45
N ASP A 283 -23.30 -2.36 -4.84
CA ASP A 283 -24.62 -2.68 -4.31
C ASP A 283 -24.57 -3.69 -3.15
N ASP A 284 -23.40 -4.27 -2.87
CA ASP A 284 -23.17 -5.23 -1.79
C ASP A 284 -23.35 -4.57 -0.41
N ALA A 285 -24.04 -5.26 0.49
CA ALA A 285 -24.37 -4.74 1.82
C ALA A 285 -23.16 -4.64 2.76
N GLU A 286 -22.15 -5.50 2.57
CA GLU A 286 -21.08 -5.72 3.55
C GLU A 286 -19.73 -5.17 3.07
N VAL A 287 -19.45 -5.27 1.76
CA VAL A 287 -18.12 -4.93 1.19
C VAL A 287 -18.12 -3.78 0.19
N SER A 288 -19.26 -3.10 -0.03
CA SER A 288 -19.35 -1.98 -0.99
C SER A 288 -18.38 -0.84 -0.69
N TRP A 289 -18.14 -0.55 0.58
CA TRP A 289 -17.19 0.46 1.02
C TRP A 289 -15.73 0.03 0.80
N ASP A 290 -15.43 -1.24 1.05
CA ASP A 290 -14.12 -1.83 0.82
C ASP A 290 -13.78 -1.82 -0.67
N ALA A 291 -14.76 -2.16 -1.53
CA ALA A 291 -14.64 -2.05 -2.98
C ALA A 291 -14.40 -0.60 -3.43
N GLY A 292 -15.10 0.37 -2.84
CA GLY A 292 -14.86 1.80 -3.10
C GLY A 292 -13.44 2.23 -2.72
N ARG A 293 -12.92 1.81 -1.57
CA ARG A 293 -11.53 2.09 -1.16
C ARG A 293 -10.51 1.43 -2.07
N ALA A 294 -10.77 0.20 -2.51
CA ALA A 294 -9.89 -0.55 -3.40
C ALA A 294 -9.63 0.20 -4.71
N VAL A 295 -10.59 0.99 -5.24
CA VAL A 295 -10.39 1.84 -6.42
C VAL A 295 -9.20 2.80 -6.25
N GLY A 296 -9.04 3.41 -5.07
CA GLY A 296 -7.88 4.25 -4.76
C GLY A 296 -6.61 3.42 -4.56
N GLN A 297 -6.71 2.31 -3.82
CA GLN A 297 -5.58 1.43 -3.51
C GLN A 297 -4.89 0.87 -4.77
N VAL A 298 -5.63 0.66 -5.87
CA VAL A 298 -5.07 0.18 -7.14
C VAL A 298 -4.07 1.17 -7.74
N VAL A 299 -4.25 2.48 -7.56
CA VAL A 299 -3.44 3.52 -8.23
C VAL A 299 -2.48 4.27 -7.29
N VAL A 300 -2.69 4.15 -5.97
CA VAL A 300 -1.87 4.86 -4.96
C VAL A 300 -0.38 4.48 -5.08
N PRO A 301 0.54 5.45 -5.11
CA PRO A 301 1.98 5.19 -5.03
C PRO A 301 2.35 4.46 -3.73
N ASP A 302 3.34 3.57 -3.81
CA ASP A 302 3.84 2.82 -2.67
C ASP A 302 5.37 2.63 -2.74
N LYS A 303 5.92 1.94 -1.73
CA LYS A 303 7.35 1.67 -1.59
C LYS A 303 7.79 0.33 -2.20
N VAL A 304 6.84 -0.45 -2.73
CA VAL A 304 7.03 -1.80 -3.26
C VAL A 304 7.30 -1.72 -4.76
N LEU A 305 6.36 -1.19 -5.53
CA LEU A 305 6.48 -1.05 -6.98
C LEU A 305 7.15 0.28 -7.34
N THR A 306 8.46 0.34 -7.12
CA THR A 306 9.29 1.52 -7.37
C THR A 306 10.33 1.26 -8.46
N LYS A 307 10.89 2.33 -9.02
CA LYS A 307 12.00 2.21 -9.98
C LYS A 307 13.26 1.58 -9.35
N SER A 308 13.52 1.84 -8.07
CA SER A 308 14.65 1.23 -7.36
C SER A 308 14.46 -0.29 -7.20
N ASN A 309 13.22 -0.74 -7.01
CA ASN A 309 12.84 -2.15 -7.03
C ASN A 309 12.65 -2.73 -8.44
N HIS A 310 13.13 -2.03 -9.47
CA HIS A 310 13.09 -2.47 -10.87
C HIS A 310 11.67 -2.79 -11.39
N ALA A 311 10.65 -2.15 -10.81
CA ALA A 311 9.28 -2.26 -11.28
C ALA A 311 9.11 -1.60 -12.66
N VAL A 312 8.27 -2.20 -13.49
CA VAL A 312 7.85 -1.64 -14.78
C VAL A 312 6.72 -0.64 -14.53
N ILE A 313 7.04 0.65 -14.63
CA ILE A 313 6.10 1.76 -14.38
C ILE A 313 5.98 2.64 -15.62
N LYS A 314 4.79 2.66 -16.24
CA LYS A 314 4.48 3.49 -17.41
C LYS A 314 4.04 4.88 -16.96
N ILE A 315 4.66 5.94 -17.49
CA ILE A 315 4.52 7.33 -17.01
C ILE A 315 3.06 7.80 -16.82
N LEU A 316 2.14 7.40 -17.71
CA LEU A 316 0.75 7.87 -17.71
C LEU A 316 -0.24 6.87 -17.10
N TYR A 317 0.22 5.88 -16.32
CA TYR A 317 -0.67 4.86 -15.74
C TYR A 317 -1.80 5.49 -14.91
N ALA A 318 -1.47 6.48 -14.07
CA ALA A 318 -2.43 7.15 -13.19
C ALA A 318 -3.43 8.00 -13.97
N GLN A 319 -2.99 8.73 -15.00
CA GLN A 319 -3.87 9.53 -15.84
C GLN A 319 -4.84 8.64 -16.64
N LYS A 320 -4.34 7.55 -17.23
CA LYS A 320 -5.19 6.59 -17.96
C LYS A 320 -6.21 5.93 -17.05
N TYR A 321 -5.80 5.55 -15.84
CA TYR A 321 -6.69 4.97 -14.84
C TYR A 321 -7.79 5.95 -14.43
N MET A 322 -7.42 7.19 -14.09
CA MET A 322 -8.36 8.22 -13.71
C MET A 322 -9.37 8.50 -14.83
N ASN A 323 -8.89 8.72 -16.07
CA ASN A 323 -9.77 9.00 -17.21
C ASN A 323 -10.77 7.87 -17.49
N ALA A 324 -10.40 6.62 -17.22
CA ALA A 324 -11.28 5.46 -17.38
C ALA A 324 -12.29 5.33 -16.23
N MET A 325 -11.85 5.49 -14.98
CA MET A 325 -12.67 5.20 -13.79
C MET A 325 -13.56 6.38 -13.38
N LEU A 326 -13.07 7.62 -13.52
CA LEU A 326 -13.72 8.81 -12.99
C LEU A 326 -15.13 9.06 -13.54
N PRO A 327 -15.42 8.93 -14.85
CA PRO A 327 -16.75 9.21 -15.39
C PRO A 327 -17.84 8.38 -14.71
N ARG A 328 -17.63 7.07 -14.57
CA ARG A 328 -18.56 6.14 -13.91
C ARG A 328 -18.71 6.44 -12.42
N ILE A 329 -17.60 6.79 -11.75
CA ILE A 329 -17.61 7.20 -10.34
C ILE A 329 -18.50 8.44 -10.13
N VAL A 330 -18.31 9.45 -10.98
CA VAL A 330 -19.05 10.73 -10.90
C VAL A 330 -20.54 10.52 -11.20
N GLU A 331 -20.88 9.68 -12.18
CA GLU A 331 -22.26 9.34 -12.51
C GLU A 331 -22.98 8.70 -11.31
N GLY A 332 -22.42 7.64 -10.72
CA GLY A 332 -23.06 6.98 -9.58
C GLY A 332 -23.07 7.81 -8.30
N ALA A 333 -22.08 8.70 -8.10
CA ALA A 333 -22.08 9.65 -6.97
C ALA A 333 -23.22 10.68 -7.05
N LYS A 334 -23.81 10.89 -8.24
CA LYS A 334 -24.97 11.77 -8.46
C LYS A 334 -26.31 11.06 -8.23
N LEU A 335 -26.36 9.73 -8.11
CA LEU A 335 -27.60 8.95 -7.97
C LEU A 335 -28.22 9.06 -6.56
N ILE A 336 -28.93 10.15 -6.29
CA ILE A 336 -29.59 10.40 -4.99
C ILE A 336 -30.64 9.32 -4.67
N SER A 337 -31.24 8.71 -5.69
CA SER A 337 -32.25 7.64 -5.55
C SER A 337 -31.70 6.33 -5.00
N GLU A 338 -30.38 6.13 -5.00
CA GLU A 338 -29.73 4.88 -4.58
C GLU A 338 -28.68 5.16 -3.48
N PRO A 339 -29.09 5.47 -2.22
CA PRO A 339 -28.17 6.00 -1.20
C PRO A 339 -26.95 5.13 -0.91
N ARG A 340 -27.10 3.80 -0.89
CA ARG A 340 -25.99 2.86 -0.66
C ARG A 340 -24.98 2.93 -1.80
N ARG A 341 -25.46 2.78 -3.03
CA ARG A 341 -24.62 2.81 -4.23
C ARG A 341 -23.96 4.18 -4.41
N GLN A 342 -24.70 5.25 -4.17
CA GLN A 342 -24.18 6.61 -4.16
C GLN A 342 -23.04 6.75 -3.15
N THR A 343 -23.24 6.23 -1.94
CA THR A 343 -22.21 6.25 -0.89
C THR A 343 -20.96 5.51 -1.33
N ALA A 344 -21.08 4.31 -1.91
CA ALA A 344 -19.94 3.57 -2.44
C ALA A 344 -19.18 4.36 -3.54
N HIS A 345 -19.90 5.06 -4.42
CA HIS A 345 -19.30 5.95 -5.42
C HIS A 345 -18.60 7.16 -4.81
N LEU A 346 -19.14 7.75 -3.73
CA LEU A 346 -18.48 8.84 -2.99
C LEU A 346 -17.20 8.33 -2.31
N VAL A 347 -17.22 7.12 -1.73
CA VAL A 347 -16.02 6.47 -1.18
C VAL A 347 -14.98 6.23 -2.28
N ALA A 348 -15.40 5.75 -3.45
CA ALA A 348 -14.51 5.54 -4.59
C ALA A 348 -13.93 6.85 -5.13
N LEU A 349 -14.74 7.90 -5.24
CA LEU A 349 -14.30 9.22 -5.66
C LEU A 349 -13.21 9.75 -4.75
N THR A 350 -13.50 9.80 -3.45
CA THR A 350 -12.59 10.31 -2.43
C THR A 350 -11.30 9.49 -2.34
N SER A 351 -11.40 8.16 -2.46
CA SER A 351 -10.24 7.27 -2.49
C SER A 351 -9.39 7.50 -3.75
N LEU A 352 -10.00 7.68 -4.92
CA LEU A 352 -9.28 7.92 -6.17
C LEU A 352 -8.54 9.26 -6.16
N ILE A 353 -9.22 10.36 -5.82
CA ILE A 353 -8.62 11.71 -5.87
C ILE A 353 -7.50 11.92 -4.85
N THR A 354 -7.52 11.16 -3.74
CA THR A 354 -6.50 11.24 -2.69
C THR A 354 -5.31 10.33 -3.00
N SER A 355 -5.50 9.35 -3.88
CA SER A 355 -4.46 8.40 -4.31
C SER A 355 -3.59 8.91 -5.46
N ILE A 356 -4.01 9.96 -6.17
CA ILE A 356 -3.28 10.48 -7.35
C ILE A 356 -2.91 11.96 -7.18
N PRO A 357 -1.83 12.44 -7.83
CA PRO A 357 -1.45 13.86 -7.76
C PRO A 357 -2.55 14.79 -8.28
N LYS A 358 -2.77 15.92 -7.60
CA LYS A 358 -3.76 16.97 -7.96
C LYS A 358 -3.69 17.38 -9.44
N SER A 359 -2.48 17.46 -10.00
CA SER A 359 -2.28 17.82 -11.41
C SER A 359 -3.03 16.91 -12.39
N THR A 360 -3.37 15.69 -11.99
CA THR A 360 -4.10 14.71 -12.82
C THR A 360 -5.57 15.09 -12.99
N TYR A 361 -6.20 15.68 -11.98
CA TYR A 361 -7.64 15.99 -11.96
C TYR A 361 -7.95 17.48 -11.75
N ALA A 362 -6.94 18.36 -11.80
CA ALA A 362 -7.10 19.78 -11.51
C ALA A 362 -8.19 20.45 -12.38
N TYR A 363 -8.30 20.06 -13.65
CA TYR A 363 -9.31 20.57 -14.58
C TYR A 363 -10.73 20.11 -14.22
N GLU A 364 -10.88 18.91 -13.66
CA GLU A 364 -12.17 18.35 -13.25
C GLU A 364 -12.61 18.84 -11.87
N LEU A 365 -11.67 19.35 -11.06
CA LEU A 365 -11.88 19.73 -9.66
C LEU A 365 -13.15 20.56 -9.41
N PRO A 366 -13.49 21.60 -10.21
CA PRO A 366 -14.73 22.37 -10.00
C PRO A 366 -16.00 21.52 -10.00
N THR A 367 -16.05 20.49 -10.85
CA THR A 367 -17.20 19.57 -10.94
C THR A 367 -17.23 18.55 -9.80
N LEU A 368 -16.07 18.28 -9.20
CA LEU A 368 -15.93 17.34 -8.09
C LEU A 368 -16.25 17.97 -6.73
N ILE A 369 -16.05 19.28 -6.54
CA ILE A 369 -16.27 19.96 -5.24
C ILE A 369 -17.63 19.62 -4.61
N PRO A 370 -18.78 19.72 -5.30
CA PRO A 370 -20.07 19.40 -4.70
C PRO A 370 -20.16 17.95 -4.20
N LEU A 371 -19.51 17.01 -4.90
CA LEU A 371 -19.49 15.59 -4.52
C LEU A 371 -18.54 15.37 -3.33
N LEU A 372 -17.39 16.04 -3.30
CA LEU A 372 -16.44 15.98 -2.19
C LEU A 372 -17.02 16.58 -0.90
N LEU A 373 -17.82 17.65 -1.00
CA LEU A 373 -18.56 18.18 0.14
C LEU A 373 -19.53 17.16 0.73
N ARG A 374 -20.22 16.37 -0.10
CA ARG A 374 -21.03 15.23 0.38
C ARG A 374 -20.16 14.15 1.02
N GLY A 375 -18.97 13.93 0.50
CA GLY A 375 -17.96 13.05 1.10
C GLY A 375 -17.59 13.42 2.55
N LEU A 376 -17.65 14.70 2.92
CA LEU A 376 -17.41 15.17 4.29
C LEU A 376 -18.52 14.78 5.29
N GLU A 377 -19.64 14.26 4.80
CA GLU A 377 -20.77 13.82 5.62
C GLU A 377 -20.75 12.30 5.88
N LEU A 378 -19.92 11.54 5.16
CA LEU A 378 -19.77 10.09 5.34
C LEU A 378 -19.24 9.75 6.74
N PRO A 379 -19.65 8.68 7.42
CA PRO A 379 -19.16 8.37 8.77
C PRO A 379 -17.67 7.99 8.85
N ASP A 380 -16.98 7.82 7.73
CA ASP A 380 -15.56 7.46 7.67
C ASP A 380 -14.64 8.65 7.99
N ALA A 381 -13.91 8.55 9.10
CA ALA A 381 -12.99 9.61 9.51
C ALA A 381 -11.76 9.76 8.60
N GLU A 382 -11.27 8.68 7.99
CA GLU A 382 -10.12 8.75 7.09
C GLU A 382 -10.50 9.44 5.79
N ILE A 383 -11.65 9.08 5.21
CA ILE A 383 -12.18 9.74 4.01
C ILE A 383 -12.37 11.23 4.29
N ARG A 384 -13.01 11.60 5.42
CA ARG A 384 -13.17 13.01 5.80
C ARG A 384 -11.83 13.73 5.87
N ALA A 385 -10.84 13.17 6.58
CA ALA A 385 -9.53 13.78 6.71
C ALA A 385 -8.87 13.99 5.34
N ASN A 386 -8.89 12.98 4.47
CA ASN A 386 -8.26 13.05 3.16
C ASN A 386 -8.97 14.07 2.23
N VAL A 387 -10.30 14.21 2.31
CA VAL A 387 -11.05 15.23 1.57
C VAL A 387 -10.70 16.63 2.06
N ILE A 388 -10.61 16.85 3.38
CA ILE A 388 -10.21 18.14 3.94
C ILE A 388 -8.76 18.47 3.54
N GLU A 389 -7.85 17.51 3.60
CA GLU A 389 -6.46 17.66 3.14
C GLU A 389 -6.38 17.99 1.64
N THR A 390 -7.27 17.44 0.82
CA THR A 390 -7.40 17.80 -0.60
C THR A 390 -7.82 19.27 -0.75
N PHE A 391 -8.85 19.71 -0.02
CA PHE A 391 -9.27 21.12 -0.04
C PHE A 391 -8.17 22.05 0.49
N LEU A 392 -7.43 21.65 1.53
CA LEU A 392 -6.31 22.39 2.08
C LEU A 392 -5.18 22.54 1.05
N SER A 393 -4.80 21.46 0.38
CA SER A 393 -3.80 21.48 -0.68
C SER A 393 -4.24 22.37 -1.85
N ALA A 394 -5.54 22.40 -2.16
CA ALA A 394 -6.09 23.31 -3.16
C ALA A 394 -6.01 24.78 -2.72
N ALA A 395 -6.38 25.07 -1.49
CA ALA A 395 -6.27 26.40 -0.90
C ALA A 395 -4.82 26.91 -0.82
N GLN A 396 -3.86 26.04 -0.48
CA GLN A 396 -2.44 26.39 -0.42
C GLN A 396 -1.90 26.82 -1.80
N ALA A 397 -2.25 26.07 -2.85
CA ALA A 397 -1.89 26.44 -4.22
C ALA A 397 -2.48 27.81 -4.63
N ASP A 398 -3.70 28.12 -4.20
CA ASP A 398 -4.33 29.42 -4.47
C ASP A 398 -3.63 30.57 -3.74
N VAL A 399 -3.15 30.34 -2.51
CA VAL A 399 -2.32 31.31 -1.77
C VAL A 399 -0.99 31.54 -2.50
N GLU A 400 -0.30 30.48 -2.91
CA GLU A 400 0.98 30.55 -3.63
C GLU A 400 0.84 31.28 -4.98
N ALA A 401 -0.29 31.07 -5.68
CA ALA A 401 -0.61 31.75 -6.93
C ALA A 401 -1.19 33.17 -6.75
N ASN A 402 -1.27 33.70 -5.52
CA ASN A 402 -1.84 35.01 -5.19
C ASN A 402 -3.27 35.23 -5.74
N VAL A 403 -4.09 34.18 -5.77
CA VAL A 403 -5.43 34.17 -6.38
C VAL A 403 -6.40 35.16 -5.69
N LYS A 404 -6.10 35.61 -4.46
CA LYS A 404 -6.86 36.67 -3.77
C LYS A 404 -6.99 37.97 -4.60
N ILE A 405 -6.08 38.20 -5.55
CA ILE A 405 -6.00 39.39 -6.41
C ILE A 405 -6.72 39.17 -7.77
N SER A 406 -7.05 37.93 -8.15
CA SER A 406 -7.77 37.69 -9.41
C SER A 406 -9.25 38.06 -9.27
N LYS A 407 -9.82 38.72 -10.30
CA LYS A 407 -11.24 39.10 -10.34
C LYS A 407 -12.19 37.90 -10.32
N GLU A 408 -11.68 36.69 -10.54
CA GLU A 408 -12.45 35.45 -10.67
C GLU A 408 -12.73 34.74 -9.33
N GLY A 409 -12.07 35.12 -8.24
CA GLY A 409 -12.19 34.44 -6.95
C GLY A 409 -11.62 33.01 -6.96
N SER A 410 -11.28 32.47 -5.79
CA SER A 410 -10.87 31.07 -5.68
C SER A 410 -11.99 30.14 -6.15
N LEU A 411 -11.63 28.97 -6.71
CA LEU A 411 -12.53 27.84 -7.05
C LEU A 411 -13.48 27.45 -5.90
N ILE A 412 -13.11 27.86 -4.68
CA ILE A 412 -13.77 27.54 -3.42
C ILE A 412 -14.78 28.62 -2.99
N SER A 413 -14.71 29.83 -3.57
CA SER A 413 -15.50 31.00 -3.13
C SER A 413 -17.01 30.76 -3.14
N GLY A 414 -17.52 30.06 -4.17
CA GLY A 414 -18.93 29.69 -4.31
C GLY A 414 -19.44 28.70 -3.25
N HIS A 415 -18.53 27.99 -2.57
CA HIS A 415 -18.85 27.01 -1.52
C HIS A 415 -18.39 27.44 -0.12
N SER A 416 -17.94 28.69 0.03
CA SER A 416 -17.32 29.21 1.26
C SER A 416 -18.19 29.02 2.50
N SER A 417 -19.48 29.37 2.45
CA SER A 417 -20.43 29.19 3.55
C SER A 417 -20.55 27.73 3.99
N THR A 418 -20.74 26.81 3.04
CA THR A 418 -20.83 25.36 3.30
C THR A 418 -19.53 24.80 3.85
N LEU A 419 -18.39 25.26 3.34
CA LEU A 419 -17.09 24.82 3.81
C LEU A 419 -16.82 25.31 5.23
N VAL A 420 -17.08 26.58 5.53
CA VAL A 420 -16.93 27.11 6.89
C VAL A 420 -17.78 26.31 7.88
N SER A 421 -19.07 26.12 7.60
CA SER A 421 -19.96 25.37 8.51
C SER A 421 -19.53 23.91 8.66
N THR A 422 -19.14 23.26 7.55
CA THR A 422 -18.71 21.85 7.56
C THR A 422 -17.40 21.67 8.32
N MET A 423 -16.43 22.58 8.17
CA MET A 423 -15.15 22.50 8.88
C MET A 423 -15.32 22.82 10.36
N LEU A 424 -16.19 23.75 10.75
CA LEU A 424 -16.51 24.00 12.15
C LEU A 424 -17.06 22.74 12.83
N ARG A 425 -18.05 22.08 12.21
CA ARG A 425 -18.55 20.76 12.65
C ARG A 425 -17.44 19.72 12.78
N ASN A 426 -16.60 19.59 11.75
CA ASN A 426 -15.51 18.62 11.75
C ASN A 426 -14.33 18.99 12.68
N SER A 427 -14.26 20.23 13.20
CA SER A 427 -13.29 20.67 14.20
C SER A 427 -13.76 20.49 15.65
N SER A 428 -15.04 20.17 15.86
CA SER A 428 -15.65 20.04 17.19
C SER A 428 -15.35 18.67 17.79
N ALA A 429 -14.75 18.63 18.99
CA ALA A 429 -14.53 17.38 19.74
C ALA A 429 -15.84 16.63 20.06
N LYS A 430 -16.97 17.35 20.13
CA LYS A 430 -18.29 16.77 20.38
C LYS A 430 -18.83 16.01 19.16
N GLU A 431 -18.62 16.54 17.96
CA GLU A 431 -19.20 16.01 16.73
C GLU A 431 -18.23 15.09 15.97
N MET A 432 -16.93 15.28 16.18
CA MET A 432 -15.87 14.55 15.49
C MET A 432 -14.86 13.97 16.48
N PRO A 433 -14.97 12.68 16.86
CA PRO A 433 -14.07 12.06 17.83
C PRO A 433 -12.64 11.90 17.28
N ASN A 434 -12.45 11.80 15.95
CA ASN A 434 -11.15 11.60 15.34
C ASN A 434 -10.32 12.91 15.31
N ALA A 435 -9.17 12.92 16.00
CA ALA A 435 -8.33 14.10 16.12
C ALA A 435 -7.67 14.54 14.80
N ARG A 436 -7.39 13.61 13.86
CA ARG A 436 -6.80 13.92 12.55
C ARG A 436 -7.77 14.77 11.73
N VAL A 437 -9.05 14.39 11.71
CA VAL A 437 -10.11 15.17 11.03
C VAL A 437 -10.20 16.57 11.63
N ARG A 438 -10.19 16.69 12.98
CA ARG A 438 -10.24 17.99 13.65
C ARG A 438 -9.05 18.88 13.30
N ILE A 439 -7.83 18.32 13.30
CA ILE A 439 -6.60 19.01 12.90
C ILE A 439 -6.70 19.50 11.45
N ALA A 440 -7.12 18.63 10.52
CA ALA A 440 -7.27 19.00 9.12
C ALA A 440 -8.30 20.12 8.93
N ALA A 441 -9.45 20.05 9.61
CA ALA A 441 -10.50 21.06 9.57
C ALA A 441 -10.02 22.42 10.07
N LEU A 442 -9.27 22.45 11.19
CA LEU A 442 -8.70 23.69 11.75
C LEU A 442 -7.64 24.30 10.83
N LYS A 443 -6.77 23.48 10.22
CA LYS A 443 -5.81 23.95 9.22
C LYS A 443 -6.50 24.60 8.02
N TYR A 444 -7.60 24.00 7.57
CA TYR A 444 -8.41 24.58 6.50
C TYR A 444 -9.08 25.90 6.94
N LEU A 445 -9.64 25.95 8.14
CA LEU A 445 -10.19 27.19 8.70
C LEU A 445 -9.11 28.27 8.86
N ALA A 446 -7.84 27.91 9.11
CA ALA A 446 -6.76 28.88 9.20
C ALA A 446 -6.41 29.53 7.84
N ILE A 447 -6.53 28.80 6.74
CA ILE A 447 -6.15 29.30 5.40
C ILE A 447 -7.28 30.02 4.67
N ILE A 448 -8.55 29.70 4.95
CA ILE A 448 -9.69 30.26 4.20
C ILE A 448 -9.76 31.80 4.16
N PRO A 449 -9.35 32.58 5.20
CA PRO A 449 -9.31 34.05 5.11
C PRO A 449 -8.29 34.61 4.10
N GLN A 450 -7.36 33.78 3.64
CA GLN A 450 -6.34 34.16 2.67
C GLN A 450 -6.80 33.95 1.22
N ILE A 451 -7.78 33.08 0.97
CA ILE A 451 -8.21 32.70 -0.39
C ILE A 451 -9.63 33.19 -0.74
N VAL A 452 -10.43 33.59 0.25
CA VAL A 452 -11.79 34.10 0.05
C VAL A 452 -11.81 35.61 0.27
N ARG A 453 -12.56 36.33 -0.56
CA ARG A 453 -12.75 37.77 -0.45
C ARG A 453 -13.47 38.16 0.84
N TYR A 454 -13.17 39.37 1.33
CA TYR A 454 -13.70 39.89 2.58
C TYR A 454 -15.23 39.98 2.61
N ASP A 455 -15.84 40.51 1.55
CA ASP A 455 -17.29 40.66 1.40
C ASP A 455 -18.06 39.33 1.52
N VAL A 456 -17.47 38.25 1.04
CA VAL A 456 -18.06 36.89 1.10
C VAL A 456 -17.87 36.25 2.48
N LEU A 457 -16.68 36.38 3.07
CA LEU A 457 -16.33 35.64 4.29
C LEU A 457 -16.67 36.39 5.58
N HIS A 458 -16.67 37.72 5.58
CA HIS A 458 -16.91 38.56 6.76
C HIS A 458 -18.22 38.22 7.51
N PRO A 459 -19.36 37.93 6.85
CA PRO A 459 -20.59 37.53 7.54
C PRO A 459 -20.44 36.31 8.46
N HIS A 460 -19.47 35.44 8.19
CA HIS A 460 -19.22 34.23 8.97
C HIS A 460 -18.27 34.44 10.16
N LYS A 461 -17.51 35.55 10.20
CA LYS A 461 -16.46 35.80 11.21
C LYS A 461 -16.94 35.68 12.67
N PRO A 462 -18.08 36.25 13.09
CA PRO A 462 -18.54 36.13 14.48
C PRO A 462 -18.84 34.69 14.89
N ALA A 463 -19.49 33.92 14.00
CA ALA A 463 -19.82 32.52 14.25
C ALA A 463 -18.55 31.66 14.35
N VAL A 464 -17.59 31.88 13.44
CA VAL A 464 -16.33 31.14 13.43
C VAL A 464 -15.51 31.40 14.70
N LEU A 465 -15.33 32.66 15.11
CA LEU A 465 -14.57 32.99 16.33
C LEU A 465 -15.21 32.39 17.60
N LYS A 466 -16.55 32.36 17.65
CA LYS A 466 -17.29 31.72 18.74
C LYS A 466 -17.04 30.21 18.78
N GLU A 467 -17.16 29.52 17.65
CA GLU A 467 -16.97 28.06 17.59
C GLU A 467 -15.50 27.66 17.79
N LEU A 468 -14.54 28.41 17.24
CA LEU A 468 -13.10 28.17 17.46
C LEU A 468 -12.69 28.30 18.92
N THR A 469 -13.42 29.07 19.73
CA THR A 469 -13.17 29.15 21.18
C THR A 469 -13.34 27.78 21.84
N LYS A 470 -14.31 26.98 21.39
CA LYS A 470 -14.52 25.61 21.91
C LYS A 470 -13.37 24.67 21.53
N ALA A 471 -12.76 24.88 20.36
CA ALA A 471 -11.63 24.07 19.89
C ALA A 471 -10.32 24.37 20.65
N LEU A 472 -10.21 25.53 21.33
CA LEU A 472 -9.08 25.83 22.21
C LEU A 472 -9.04 24.94 23.45
N ASP A 473 -10.19 24.40 23.86
CA ASP A 473 -10.32 23.48 24.99
C ASP A 473 -10.30 22.00 24.56
N ASP A 474 -9.87 21.69 23.32
CA ASP A 474 -9.80 20.32 22.84
C ASP A 474 -8.90 19.45 23.74
N PRO A 475 -9.25 18.18 24.02
CA PRO A 475 -8.43 17.29 24.85
C PRO A 475 -7.01 17.06 24.30
N LYS A 476 -6.80 17.15 22.98
CA LYS A 476 -5.52 16.89 22.32
C LYS A 476 -4.74 18.18 22.08
N ARG A 477 -3.51 18.25 22.61
CA ARG A 477 -2.59 19.40 22.44
C ARG A 477 -2.37 19.80 20.99
N ALA A 478 -2.24 18.82 20.09
CA ALA A 478 -2.05 19.07 18.66
C ALA A 478 -3.25 19.80 18.04
N VAL A 479 -4.48 19.48 18.44
CA VAL A 479 -5.69 20.18 17.97
C VAL A 479 -5.72 21.61 18.49
N ARG A 480 -5.43 21.82 19.79
CA ARG A 480 -5.39 23.16 20.40
C ARG A 480 -4.42 24.10 19.70
N LYS A 481 -3.25 23.58 19.28
CA LYS A 481 -2.26 24.37 18.51
C LYS A 481 -2.88 24.92 17.22
N GLU A 482 -3.47 24.06 16.40
CA GLU A 482 -4.09 24.49 15.13
C GLU A 482 -5.32 25.40 15.36
N ALA A 483 -6.03 25.24 16.48
CA ALA A 483 -7.13 26.12 16.86
C ALA A 483 -6.66 27.54 17.18
N VAL A 484 -5.51 27.70 17.85
CA VAL A 484 -4.88 29.01 18.11
C VAL A 484 -4.50 29.68 16.79
N ASP A 485 -3.87 28.94 15.87
CA ASP A 485 -3.46 29.47 14.56
C ASP A 485 -4.68 29.90 13.74
N ALA A 486 -5.71 29.05 13.64
CA ALA A 486 -6.96 29.38 12.96
C ALA A 486 -7.61 30.63 13.56
N ARG A 487 -7.78 30.67 14.88
CA ARG A 487 -8.44 31.79 15.56
C ARG A 487 -7.67 33.11 15.36
N SER A 488 -6.34 33.06 15.39
CA SER A 488 -5.49 34.23 15.15
C SER A 488 -5.70 34.80 13.74
N ASN A 489 -5.70 33.95 12.71
CA ASN A 489 -5.92 34.36 11.33
C ASN A 489 -7.32 34.97 11.12
N TRP A 490 -8.34 34.44 11.80
CA TRP A 490 -9.69 35.00 11.75
C TRP A 490 -9.83 36.33 12.52
N TYR A 491 -9.09 36.52 13.61
CA TYR A 491 -9.06 37.81 14.32
C TYR A 491 -8.48 38.91 13.44
N THR A 492 -7.33 38.64 12.83
CA THR A 492 -6.63 39.57 11.94
C THR A 492 -7.25 39.65 10.54
N PHE A 493 -8.32 38.90 10.25
CA PHE A 493 -9.03 39.03 8.98
C PHE A 493 -9.88 40.31 8.98
N ASN A 494 -9.35 41.34 8.34
CA ASN A 494 -9.96 42.64 8.13
C ASN A 494 -9.92 43.00 6.64
N GLY A 495 -10.86 43.88 6.24
CA GLY A 495 -11.10 44.26 4.84
C GLY A 495 -10.09 45.25 4.30
#